data_AF-A0A7J2LTS1-F1
#
_entry.id   AF-A0A7J2LTS1-F1
#
_cell.length_a   1.000
_cell.length_b   1.000
_cell.length_c   1.000
_cell.angle_alpha   90.00
_cell.angle_beta   90.00
_cell.angle_gamma   90.00
#
_symmetry.space_group_name_H-M   'P 1'
#
loop_
_entity.id
_entity.type
_entity.pdbx_description
1 polymer ?
#
loop_
_entity_poly.entity_id
_entity_poly.type
_entity_poly.pdbx_seq_one_letter_code
_entity_poly.pdbx_strand_id
1 'polypeptide(L)'
;MRRVMVAREELERIIKLCENVERRGLDPFTVNVRELLERLRRMVEENPDLDHYVIDAETLYRISALIALQHKWLREKAKALFIDAQMISTRLVAMDKK
;
A
#
# COMPACT_ATOMS: atom_id res chain seq x y z
N MET A 1 -10.05 26.36 -14.73
CA MET A 1 -11.12 25.70 -13.93
C MET A 1 -11.37 24.24 -14.30
N ARG A 2 -11.65 23.87 -15.56
CA ARG A 2 -12.01 22.46 -15.90
C ARG A 2 -10.89 21.42 -15.64
N ARG A 3 -9.64 21.72 -16.00
CA ARG A 3 -8.48 20.82 -15.71
C ARG A 3 -8.23 20.61 -14.23
N VAL A 4 -8.47 21.64 -13.43
CA VAL A 4 -8.26 21.65 -11.97
C VAL A 4 -9.25 20.72 -11.27
N MET A 5 -10.52 20.70 -11.68
CA MET A 5 -11.50 19.74 -11.14
C MET A 5 -11.17 18.29 -11.50
N VAL A 6 -10.70 18.03 -12.72
CA VAL A 6 -10.29 16.67 -13.14
C VAL A 6 -9.10 16.18 -12.30
N ALA A 7 -8.16 17.07 -11.98
CA ALA A 7 -7.04 16.75 -11.11
C ALA A 7 -7.53 16.37 -9.70
N ARG A 8 -8.41 17.16 -9.10
CA ARG A 8 -8.93 16.85 -7.76
C ARG A 8 -9.68 15.51 -7.71
N GLU A 9 -10.53 15.22 -8.69
CA GLU A 9 -11.26 13.95 -8.76
C GLU A 9 -10.33 12.74 -8.85
N GLU A 10 -9.22 12.85 -9.57
CA GLU A 10 -8.21 11.80 -9.66
C GLU A 10 -7.61 11.48 -8.29
N LEU A 11 -7.20 12.51 -7.53
CA LEU A 11 -6.63 12.35 -6.19
C LEU A 11 -7.65 11.73 -5.22
N GLU A 12 -8.91 12.17 -5.28
CA GLU A 12 -9.99 11.57 -4.49
C GLU A 12 -10.22 10.09 -4.85
N ARG A 13 -10.06 9.70 -6.12
CA ARG A 13 -10.09 8.30 -6.54
C ARG A 13 -8.93 7.51 -5.94
N ILE A 14 -7.72 8.06 -5.93
CA ILE A 14 -6.54 7.42 -5.33
C ILE A 14 -6.74 7.21 -3.83
N ILE A 15 -7.18 8.26 -3.11
CA ILE A 15 -7.48 8.19 -1.67
C ILE A 15 -8.50 7.07 -1.39
N LYS A 16 -9.63 7.06 -2.11
CA LYS A 16 -10.67 6.03 -1.94
C LYS A 16 -10.17 4.62 -2.25
N LEU A 17 -9.31 4.47 -3.25
CA LEU A 17 -8.70 3.17 -3.56
C LEU A 17 -7.88 2.66 -2.37
N CYS A 18 -6.97 3.48 -1.84
CA CYS A 18 -6.15 3.13 -0.68
C CYS A 18 -7.02 2.80 0.55
N GLU A 19 -8.02 3.64 0.87
CA GLU A 19 -8.92 3.39 2.01
C GLU A 19 -9.72 2.10 1.85
N ASN A 20 -10.18 1.77 0.63
CA ASN A 20 -10.95 0.54 0.39
C ASN A 20 -10.09 -0.70 0.58
N VAL A 21 -8.84 -0.68 0.15
CA VAL A 21 -7.90 -1.78 0.38
C VAL A 21 -7.69 -2.01 1.87
N GLU A 22 -7.47 -0.93 2.62
CA GLU A 22 -7.27 -0.98 4.07
C GLU A 22 -8.52 -1.47 4.81
N ARG A 23 -9.68 -0.81 4.61
CA ARG A 23 -10.92 -1.10 5.34
C ARG A 23 -11.50 -2.47 5.04
N ARG A 24 -11.37 -2.95 3.80
CA ARG A 24 -11.94 -4.24 3.37
C ARG A 24 -10.96 -5.41 3.51
N GLY A 25 -9.73 -5.15 3.97
CA GLY A 25 -8.69 -6.17 4.10
C GLY A 25 -8.35 -6.84 2.76
N LEU A 26 -8.41 -6.08 1.66
CA LEU A 26 -8.03 -6.60 0.34
C LEU A 26 -6.52 -6.76 0.27
N ASP A 27 -6.06 -7.60 -0.66
CA ASP A 27 -4.63 -7.77 -0.90
C ASP A 27 -4.00 -6.44 -1.34
N PRO A 28 -3.10 -5.85 -0.53
CA PRO A 28 -2.53 -4.54 -0.80
C PRO A 28 -1.56 -4.54 -1.98
N PHE A 29 -1.11 -5.72 -2.45
CA PHE A 29 -0.25 -5.85 -3.63
C PHE A 29 -1.00 -5.76 -4.95
N THR A 30 -2.35 -5.74 -4.92
CA THR A 30 -3.17 -5.49 -6.11
C THR A 30 -3.06 -4.06 -6.64
N VAL A 31 -2.53 -3.14 -5.82
CA VAL A 31 -2.37 -1.73 -6.17
C VAL A 31 -0.91 -1.42 -6.53
N ASN A 32 -0.72 -0.83 -7.70
CA ASN A 32 0.60 -0.38 -8.16
C ASN A 32 0.97 0.97 -7.55
N VAL A 33 1.71 0.94 -6.44
CA VAL A 33 2.18 2.13 -5.72
C VAL A 33 3.02 3.06 -6.61
N ARG A 34 3.87 2.50 -7.49
CA ARG A 34 4.73 3.31 -8.37
C ARG A 34 3.87 4.18 -9.29
N GLU A 35 2.85 3.58 -9.90
CA GLU A 35 1.93 4.31 -10.78
C GLU A 35 1.20 5.43 -10.02
N LEU A 36 0.73 5.16 -8.79
CA LEU A 36 0.08 6.18 -7.97
C LEU A 36 0.99 7.37 -7.66
N LEU A 37 2.26 7.10 -7.32
CA LEU A 37 3.24 8.15 -7.05
C LEU A 37 3.59 8.96 -8.30
N GLU A 38 3.71 8.30 -9.45
CA GLU A 38 3.94 8.98 -10.74
C GLU A 38 2.75 9.87 -11.14
N ARG A 39 1.51 9.40 -10.90
CA ARG A 39 0.30 10.22 -11.10
C ARG A 39 0.31 11.43 -10.18
N LEU A 40 0.49 11.23 -8.88
CA LEU A 40 0.56 12.33 -7.90
C LEU A 40 1.62 13.38 -8.28
N ARG A 41 2.82 12.92 -8.66
CA ARG A 41 3.91 13.82 -9.06
C ARG A 41 3.55 14.73 -10.22
N ARG A 42 2.95 14.18 -11.30
CA ARG A 42 2.52 14.98 -12.46
C ARG A 42 1.54 16.08 -12.05
N MET A 43 0.64 15.77 -11.13
CA MET A 43 -0.41 16.69 -10.71
C MET A 43 0.13 17.84 -9.87
N VAL A 44 1.06 17.55 -8.96
CA VAL A 44 1.78 18.55 -8.15
C VAL A 44 2.59 19.48 -9.05
N GLU A 45 3.28 18.94 -10.06
CA GLU A 45 4.08 19.74 -11.00
C GLU A 45 3.21 20.63 -11.92
N GLU A 46 1.98 20.21 -12.25
CA GLU A 46 1.09 20.93 -13.16
C GLU A 46 0.24 22.04 -12.51
N ASN A 47 -0.03 22.00 -11.19
CA ASN A 47 -0.88 22.98 -10.50
C ASN A 47 -0.36 23.36 -9.09
N PRO A 48 0.57 24.32 -8.98
CA PRO A 48 1.03 24.83 -7.69
C PRO A 48 0.01 25.82 -7.10
N ASP A 49 -0.93 25.32 -6.31
CA ASP A 49 -1.92 26.13 -5.56
C ASP A 49 -2.06 25.61 -4.11
N LEU A 50 -2.23 26.53 -3.16
CA LEU A 50 -2.21 26.22 -1.72
C LEU A 50 -3.34 25.30 -1.27
N ASP A 51 -4.54 25.49 -1.82
CA ASP A 51 -5.69 24.62 -1.56
C ASP A 51 -5.49 23.19 -2.12
N HIS A 52 -4.56 23.03 -3.09
CA HIS A 52 -4.24 21.74 -3.69
C HIS A 52 -3.18 20.97 -2.89
N TYR A 53 -2.28 21.65 -2.18
CA TYR A 53 -1.29 20.96 -1.35
C TYR A 53 -1.89 20.11 -0.23
N VAL A 54 -3.06 20.48 0.30
CA VAL A 54 -3.73 19.68 1.34
C VAL A 54 -4.16 18.32 0.79
N ILE A 55 -4.81 18.30 -0.38
CA ILE A 55 -5.25 17.04 -0.99
C ILE A 55 -4.06 16.22 -1.53
N ASP A 56 -3.01 16.88 -2.02
CA ASP A 56 -1.78 16.20 -2.41
C ASP A 56 -1.10 15.52 -1.22
N ALA A 57 -1.01 16.23 -0.09
CA ALA A 57 -0.45 15.70 1.16
C ALA A 57 -1.28 14.52 1.71
N GLU A 58 -2.61 14.63 1.71
CA GLU A 58 -3.50 13.53 2.08
C GLU A 58 -3.31 12.32 1.15
N THR A 59 -3.22 12.55 -0.16
CA THR A 59 -2.99 11.48 -1.13
C THR A 59 -1.66 10.77 -0.87
N LEU A 60 -0.58 11.52 -0.64
CA LEU A 60 0.73 10.97 -0.31
C LEU A 60 0.70 10.15 1.00
N TYR A 61 -0.01 10.66 2.02
CA TYR A 61 -0.20 9.95 3.28
C TYR A 61 -0.90 8.60 3.07
N ARG A 62 -1.97 8.56 2.27
CA ARG A 62 -2.71 7.33 1.96
C ARG A 62 -1.87 6.31 1.19
N ILE A 63 -1.08 6.76 0.22
CA ILE A 63 -0.13 5.90 -0.48
C ILE A 63 0.91 5.33 0.51
N SER A 64 1.40 6.15 1.43
CA SER A 64 2.36 5.73 2.46
C SER A 64 1.78 4.69 3.42
N ALA A 65 0.52 4.88 3.85
CA ALA A 65 -0.20 3.92 4.67
C ALA A 65 -0.38 2.56 3.95
N LEU A 66 -0.68 2.59 2.64
CA LEU A 66 -0.75 1.38 1.82
C LEU A 66 0.60 0.65 1.73
N ILE A 67 1.72 1.36 1.57
CA ILE A 67 3.06 0.77 1.60
C ILE A 67 3.33 0.09 2.95
N ALA A 68 2.96 0.74 4.06
CA ALA A 68 3.11 0.16 5.39
C ALA A 68 2.27 -1.13 5.54
N LEU A 69 1.06 -1.16 4.96
CA LEU A 69 0.21 -2.34 4.93
C LEU A 69 0.84 -3.49 4.11
N GLN A 70 1.38 -3.20 2.92
CA GLN A 70 2.12 -4.17 2.11
C GLN A 70 3.28 -4.79 2.90
N HIS A 71 4.06 -3.95 3.61
CA HIS A 71 5.17 -4.42 4.44
C HIS A 71 4.70 -5.31 5.61
N LYS A 72 3.60 -4.94 6.28
CA LYS A 72 3.01 -5.74 7.35
C LYS A 72 2.61 -7.14 6.84
N TRP A 73 1.91 -7.20 5.70
CA TRP A 73 1.50 -8.44 5.06
C TRP A 73 2.69 -9.32 4.69
N LEU A 74 3.73 -8.72 4.12
CA LEU A 74 4.97 -9.43 3.78
C LEU A 74 5.63 -10.03 5.02
N ARG A 75 5.74 -9.26 6.11
CA ARG A 75 6.30 -9.75 7.39
C ARG A 75 5.49 -10.88 7.99
N GLU A 76 4.16 -10.80 7.97
CA GLU A 76 3.29 -11.86 8.49
C GLU A 76 3.44 -13.16 7.70
N LYS A 77 3.45 -13.08 6.37
CA LYS A 77 3.67 -14.25 5.50
C LYS A 77 5.07 -14.86 5.69
N ALA A 78 6.10 -14.03 5.81
CA ALA A 78 7.46 -14.51 6.05
C ALA A 78 7.60 -15.22 7.41
N LYS A 79 6.96 -14.69 8.45
CA LYS A 79 6.94 -15.33 9.78
C LYS A 79 6.27 -16.70 9.74
N ALA A 80 5.13 -16.82 9.06
CA ALA A 80 4.43 -18.10 8.91
C ALA A 80 5.35 -19.16 8.26
N LEU A 81 6.02 -18.80 7.17
CA LEU A 81 6.96 -19.69 6.48
C LEU A 81 8.11 -20.18 7.39
N PHE A 82 8.66 -19.28 8.21
CA PHE A 82 9.76 -19.62 9.12
C PHE A 82 9.31 -20.55 10.25
N ILE A 83 8.12 -20.30 10.82
CA ILE A 83 7.53 -21.16 11.87
C ILE A 83 7.30 -22.56 11.32
N ASP A 84 6.73 -22.67 10.12
CA ASP A 84 6.45 -23.97 9.49
C ASP A 84 7.73 -24.77 9.25
N ALA A 85 8.79 -24.12 8.75
CA ALA A 85 10.08 -24.77 8.54
C ALA A 85 10.70 -25.30 9.84
N GLN A 86 10.62 -24.54 10.94
CA GLN A 86 11.09 -25.00 12.25
C GLN A 86 10.24 -26.15 12.81
N MET A 87 8.93 -26.13 12.59
CA MET A 87 8.07 -27.21 13.07
C MET A 87 8.39 -28.53 12.33
N ILE A 88 8.62 -28.45 11.01
CA ILE A 88 9.05 -29.60 10.20
C ILE A 88 10.41 -30.14 10.68
N SER A 89 11.41 -29.27 10.88
CA SER A 89 12.74 -29.71 11.33
C SER A 89 12.69 -30.37 12.70
N THR A 90 11.88 -29.85 13.61
CA THR A 90 11.69 -30.42 14.96
C THR A 90 11.08 -31.83 14.87
N ARG A 91 10.08 -32.03 14.01
CA ARG A 91 9.48 -33.36 13.80
C ARG A 91 10.47 -34.35 13.19
N LEU A 92 11.29 -33.92 12.22
CA LEU A 92 12.33 -34.77 11.63
C LEU A 92 13.35 -35.23 12.67
N VAL A 93 13.84 -34.32 13.51
CA VAL A 93 14.78 -34.67 14.61
C VAL A 93 14.15 -35.64 15.61
N ALA A 94 12.86 -35.48 15.92
CA ALA A 94 12.15 -36.38 16.83
C ALA A 94 11.96 -37.79 16.23
N MET A 95 11.84 -37.89 14.90
CA MET A 95 11.72 -39.18 14.20
C MET A 95 13.05 -39.91 14.07
N ASP A 96 14.17 -39.19 13.92
CA ASP A 96 15.52 -39.76 13.82
C ASP A 96 16.05 -40.32 15.16
N LYS A 97 15.52 -39.82 16.29
CA LYS A 97 15.87 -40.28 17.64
C LYS A 97 15.15 -41.57 18.09
N LYS A 98 14.47 -42.28 17.19
CA LYS A 98 13.65 -43.46 17.50
C LYS A 98 14.11 -44.66 16.68
#